data_AF-A0A662F331-F1
#
_entry.id   AF-A0A662F331-F1
#
_cell.length_a   1.000
_cell.length_b   1.000
_cell.length_c   1.000
_cell.angle_alpha   90.00
_cell.angle_beta   90.00
_cell.angle_gamma   90.00
#
_symmetry.space_group_name_H-M   'P 1'
#
loop_
_entity.id
_entity.type
_entity.pdbx_description
1 polymer ?
#
loop_
_entity_poly.entity_id
_entity_poly.type
_entity_poly.pdbx_seq_one_letter_code
_entity_poly.pdbx_strand_id
1 'polypeptide(L)'
;MSRDELSEYEKAILRRYLKRKNEDESKSKNEDDESKNTQTSAGNKLNKVSVNIDDLINYGKTFYSEEMKRIMHIGVAVALQQALDFAGPNGYVATMPELIAARLKVDENHDFWQNWYTVHTEENIGIDSKGRFYSRGEPMLVVVNGGGILTPERIMKAYDEGLIKGSVKYHYEEFNDLLDGKLPDGTSIELYRFREIKKGISNLPHRFGVVMPYSMAQNTKSGYHKKKEFMENPLVIARAGGIENLESYYEMAKASDGELGNYHPFERRDASTPQGRVLFLDYDFYGLDGCILYNYGRFVGVCRGSEVRSKGSV
;
A
#
# COMPACT_ATOMS: atom_id res chain seq x y z
N MET A 1 31.38 22.17 1.97
CA MET A 1 32.21 20.95 1.98
C MET A 1 31.41 19.85 1.32
N SER A 2 31.95 19.31 0.22
CA SER A 2 31.59 18.07 -0.50
C SER A 2 30.17 17.49 -0.32
N ARG A 3 29.30 17.75 -1.32
CA ARG A 3 28.21 16.84 -1.70
C ARG A 3 28.82 15.64 -2.44
N ASP A 4 28.12 14.52 -2.41
CA ASP A 4 28.26 13.37 -3.34
C ASP A 4 29.28 12.27 -3.02
N GLU A 5 29.15 11.63 -1.86
CA GLU A 5 29.50 10.21 -1.78
C GLU A 5 28.35 9.41 -1.15
N LEU A 6 27.72 8.57 -1.96
CA LEU A 6 26.85 7.50 -1.49
C LEU A 6 27.61 6.68 -0.45
N SER A 7 26.97 6.36 0.67
CA SER A 7 27.51 5.39 1.61
C SER A 7 27.75 4.04 0.92
N GLU A 8 28.72 3.26 1.40
CA GLU A 8 29.01 1.94 0.83
C GLU A 8 27.80 1.00 0.87
N TYR A 9 26.88 1.23 1.80
CA TYR A 9 25.61 0.51 1.89
C TYR A 9 24.67 0.88 0.72
N GLU A 10 24.54 2.16 0.39
CA GLU A 10 23.72 2.63 -0.73
C GLU A 10 24.30 2.19 -2.08
N LYS A 11 25.63 2.20 -2.23
CA LYS A 11 26.30 1.63 -3.41
C LYS A 11 26.03 0.14 -3.54
N ALA A 12 25.99 -0.61 -2.43
CA ALA A 12 25.70 -2.04 -2.45
C ALA A 12 24.26 -2.34 -2.88
N ILE A 13 23.30 -1.52 -2.47
CA ILE A 13 21.89 -1.63 -2.88
C ILE A 13 21.73 -1.32 -4.37
N LEU A 14 22.32 -0.21 -4.85
CA LEU A 14 22.26 0.17 -6.26
C LEU A 14 22.90 -0.91 -7.16
N ARG A 15 24.01 -1.52 -6.72
CA ARG A 15 24.64 -2.66 -7.40
C ARG A 15 23.71 -3.88 -7.47
N ARG A 16 22.96 -4.20 -6.42
CA ARG A 16 22.00 -5.32 -6.43
C ARG A 16 20.84 -5.07 -7.39
N TYR A 17 20.31 -3.85 -7.42
CA TYR A 17 19.26 -3.44 -8.35
C TYR A 17 19.73 -3.56 -9.82
N LEU A 18 20.88 -2.98 -10.14
CA LEU A 18 21.45 -3.03 -11.50
C LEU A 18 21.81 -4.46 -11.93
N LYS A 19 22.26 -5.30 -10.99
CA LYS A 19 22.57 -6.71 -11.27
C LYS A 19 21.31 -7.49 -11.66
N ARG A 20 20.20 -7.34 -10.92
CA ARG A 20 18.92 -8.00 -11.27
C ARG A 20 18.39 -7.53 -12.62
N LYS A 21 18.45 -6.22 -12.90
CA LYS A 21 18.06 -5.67 -14.20
C LYS A 21 18.80 -6.32 -15.37
N ASN A 22 20.12 -6.50 -15.25
CA ASN A 22 20.93 -7.11 -16.29
C ASN A 22 20.67 -8.63 -16.43
N GLU A 23 20.34 -9.31 -15.32
CA GLU A 23 19.95 -10.72 -15.34
C GLU A 23 18.58 -10.93 -16.02
N ASP A 24 17.62 -10.03 -15.78
CA ASP A 24 16.29 -10.08 -16.40
C ASP A 24 16.35 -9.73 -17.91
N GLU A 25 17.17 -8.75 -18.31
CA GLU A 25 17.43 -8.45 -19.73
C GLU A 25 18.20 -9.57 -20.46
N SER A 26 18.95 -10.41 -19.73
CA SER A 26 19.62 -11.58 -20.29
C SER A 26 18.69 -12.79 -20.44
N LYS A 27 17.68 -12.91 -19.57
CA LYS A 27 16.64 -13.95 -19.66
C LYS A 27 15.62 -13.64 -20.75
N SER A 28 15.24 -12.37 -20.93
CA SER A 28 14.29 -11.97 -21.98
C SER A 28 14.83 -12.16 -23.41
N LYS A 29 16.12 -12.45 -23.58
CA LYS A 29 16.73 -12.76 -24.89
C LYS A 29 16.80 -14.26 -25.19
N ASN A 30 16.49 -15.13 -24.23
CA ASN A 30 16.62 -16.58 -24.36
C ASN A 30 15.27 -17.33 -24.32
N GLU A 31 14.13 -16.63 -24.26
CA GLU A 31 12.79 -17.24 -24.10
C GLU A 31 11.96 -17.31 -25.39
N ASP A 32 12.56 -17.09 -26.58
CA ASP A 32 11.87 -17.24 -27.87
C ASP A 32 11.82 -18.69 -28.41
N ASP A 33 12.30 -19.69 -27.66
CA ASP A 33 12.22 -21.10 -28.06
C ASP A 33 12.08 -22.04 -26.85
N GLU A 34 10.83 -22.34 -26.47
CA GLU A 34 10.34 -23.71 -26.15
C GLU A 34 8.97 -23.66 -25.44
N SER A 35 7.92 -23.73 -26.25
CA SER A 35 6.59 -24.13 -25.77
C SER A 35 6.58 -25.63 -25.47
N LYS A 36 6.35 -26.03 -24.21
CA LYS A 36 5.69 -27.30 -23.85
C LYS A 36 5.27 -27.37 -22.37
N ASN A 37 3.98 -27.12 -22.17
CA ASN A 37 3.03 -27.87 -21.35
C ASN A 37 3.60 -28.77 -20.23
N THR A 38 3.49 -28.33 -18.97
CA THR A 38 3.10 -29.23 -17.86
C THR A 38 2.41 -28.45 -16.76
N GLN A 39 1.11 -28.71 -16.57
CA GLN A 39 0.37 -28.36 -15.37
C GLN A 39 0.94 -29.12 -14.18
N THR A 40 1.40 -28.41 -13.15
CA THR A 40 1.53 -28.97 -11.80
C THR A 40 0.94 -28.01 -10.78
N SER A 41 -0.05 -28.54 -10.07
CA SER A 41 -0.75 -27.93 -8.95
C SER A 41 0.20 -27.69 -7.77
N ALA A 42 0.60 -26.44 -7.55
CA ALA A 42 1.17 -25.98 -6.28
C ALA A 42 0.96 -24.47 -6.17
N GLY A 43 0.19 -24.02 -5.18
CA GLY A 43 0.02 -22.57 -4.98
C GLY A 43 -1.06 -22.10 -4.01
N ASN A 44 -1.66 -22.95 -3.18
CA ASN A 44 -2.49 -22.49 -2.06
C ASN A 44 -1.70 -22.64 -0.74
N LYS A 45 -0.76 -21.73 -0.51
CA LYS A 45 -0.33 -21.36 0.83
C LYS A 45 -0.58 -19.87 1.00
N LEU A 46 -1.77 -19.52 1.48
CA LEU A 46 -1.99 -18.24 2.15
C LEU A 46 -1.08 -18.23 3.39
N ASN A 47 0.14 -17.70 3.25
CA ASN A 47 0.97 -17.37 4.40
C ASN A 47 0.29 -16.22 5.13
N LYS A 48 -0.63 -16.54 6.03
CA LYS A 48 -1.35 -15.57 6.85
C LYS A 48 -0.38 -15.03 7.89
N VAL A 49 0.34 -13.96 7.55
CA VAL A 49 1.12 -13.19 8.54
C VAL A 49 0.13 -12.66 9.58
N SER A 50 0.23 -13.13 10.83
CA SER A 50 -0.64 -12.70 11.93
C SER A 50 -0.12 -11.40 12.51
N VAL A 51 -0.74 -10.27 12.21
CA VAL A 51 -0.25 -8.98 12.70
C VAL A 51 -0.57 -8.81 14.18
N ASN A 52 0.45 -8.42 14.96
CA ASN A 52 0.28 -7.98 16.34
C ASN A 52 0.64 -6.50 16.38
N ILE A 53 -0.33 -5.65 16.73
CA ILE A 53 -0.13 -4.20 16.80
C ILE A 53 0.95 -3.82 17.83
N ASP A 54 1.13 -4.62 18.89
CA ASP A 54 2.18 -4.36 19.86
C ASP A 54 3.58 -4.64 19.28
N ASP A 55 3.70 -5.55 18.30
CA ASP A 55 4.96 -5.72 17.58
C ASP A 55 5.26 -4.50 16.71
N LEU A 56 4.24 -3.90 16.09
CA LEU A 56 4.40 -2.67 15.30
C LEU A 56 4.86 -1.51 16.16
N ILE A 57 4.31 -1.35 17.36
CA ILE A 57 4.68 -0.28 18.29
C ILE A 57 6.09 -0.48 18.84
N ASN A 58 6.42 -1.70 19.29
CA ASN A 58 7.67 -1.94 20.02
C ASN A 58 8.87 -2.27 19.12
N TYR A 59 8.62 -2.83 17.93
CA TYR A 59 9.67 -3.31 17.02
C TYR A 59 9.56 -2.74 15.61
N GLY A 60 8.59 -1.87 15.35
CA GLY A 60 8.48 -1.14 14.10
C GLY A 60 9.65 -0.19 13.92
N LYS A 61 10.26 -0.23 12.72
CA LYS A 61 11.30 0.70 12.32
C LYS A 61 10.81 1.57 11.17
N THR A 62 10.96 2.87 11.33
CA THR A 62 10.62 3.87 10.30
C THR A 62 11.73 3.94 9.25
N PHE A 63 11.32 3.94 7.98
CA PHE A 63 12.17 4.13 6.80
C PHE A 63 11.67 5.33 6.03
N TYR A 64 12.45 6.41 6.05
CA TYR A 64 12.17 7.65 5.34
C TYR A 64 13.12 7.82 4.17
N SER A 65 12.62 8.27 3.02
CA SER A 65 13.45 8.67 1.88
C SER A 65 12.84 9.86 1.15
N GLU A 66 13.70 10.82 0.85
CA GLU A 66 13.43 11.98 -0.01
C GLU A 66 14.15 11.89 -1.36
N GLU A 67 14.70 10.71 -1.67
CA GLU A 67 15.55 10.50 -2.84
C GLU A 67 14.91 11.00 -4.13
N MET A 68 15.75 11.56 -5.00
CA MET A 68 15.34 12.16 -6.27
C MET A 68 15.98 11.45 -7.44
N LYS A 69 15.20 11.29 -8.51
CA LYS A 69 15.68 10.93 -9.84
C LYS A 69 15.41 12.11 -10.77
N ARG A 70 16.47 12.82 -11.19
CA ARG A 70 16.39 14.09 -11.92
C ARG A 70 15.63 15.15 -11.09
N ILE A 71 14.42 15.52 -11.51
CA ILE A 71 13.58 16.53 -10.84
C ILE A 71 12.41 15.92 -10.05
N MET A 72 12.37 14.59 -9.96
CA MET A 72 11.22 13.83 -9.44
C MET A 72 11.62 13.12 -8.15
N HIS A 73 10.83 13.25 -7.09
CA HIS A 73 11.01 12.44 -5.89
C HIS A 73 10.59 10.99 -6.16
N ILE A 74 11.48 10.07 -5.81
CA ILE A 74 11.32 8.61 -5.92
C ILE A 74 11.34 7.94 -4.53
N GLY A 75 11.25 8.76 -3.46
CA GLY A 75 11.38 8.33 -2.07
C GLY A 75 10.39 7.24 -1.66
N VAL A 76 9.17 7.23 -2.22
CA VAL A 76 8.18 6.18 -1.98
C VAL A 76 8.72 4.79 -2.33
N ALA A 77 9.27 4.61 -3.53
CA ALA A 77 9.80 3.30 -3.95
C ALA A 77 11.01 2.87 -3.11
N VAL A 78 11.90 3.83 -2.80
CA VAL A 78 13.12 3.57 -2.03
C VAL A 78 12.79 3.19 -0.58
N ALA A 79 11.95 3.97 0.10
CA ALA A 79 11.54 3.72 1.47
C ALA A 79 10.74 2.40 1.60
N LEU A 80 9.89 2.09 0.62
CA LEU A 80 9.16 0.82 0.60
C LEU A 80 10.12 -0.37 0.46
N GLN A 81 11.10 -0.30 -0.44
CA GLN A 81 12.12 -1.34 -0.58
C GLN A 81 12.87 -1.56 0.74
N GLN A 82 13.33 -0.48 1.38
CA GLN A 82 14.06 -0.57 2.64
C GLN A 82 13.22 -1.19 3.76
N ALA A 83 11.94 -0.83 3.85
CA ALA A 83 11.01 -1.39 4.83
C ALA A 83 10.75 -2.88 4.60
N LEU A 84 10.57 -3.30 3.34
CA LEU A 84 10.40 -4.71 2.97
C LEU A 84 11.66 -5.53 3.21
N ASP A 85 12.83 -5.00 2.85
CA ASP A 85 14.13 -5.65 3.08
C ASP A 85 14.38 -5.88 4.58
N PHE A 86 14.05 -4.89 5.42
CA PHE A 86 14.14 -5.02 6.87
C PHE A 86 13.13 -6.02 7.45
N ALA A 87 11.88 -5.96 6.99
CA ALA A 87 10.83 -6.87 7.43
C ALA A 87 11.21 -8.33 7.15
N GLY A 88 11.79 -8.59 5.97
CA GLY A 88 12.12 -9.94 5.53
C GLY A 88 10.88 -10.82 5.33
N PRO A 89 11.06 -12.13 5.06
CA PRO A 89 9.97 -13.01 4.63
C PRO A 89 8.89 -13.29 5.70
N ASN A 90 9.22 -13.08 6.98
CA ASN A 90 8.30 -13.32 8.10
C ASN A 90 7.79 -12.02 8.73
N GLY A 91 8.31 -10.87 8.30
CA GLY A 91 7.90 -9.55 8.75
C GLY A 91 6.76 -8.99 7.92
N TYR A 92 6.47 -7.71 8.14
CA TYR A 92 5.48 -6.96 7.38
C TYR A 92 5.80 -5.45 7.35
N VAL A 93 5.16 -4.73 6.44
CA VAL A 93 5.16 -3.26 6.40
C VAL A 93 3.77 -2.78 6.73
N ALA A 94 3.65 -1.82 7.65
CA ALA A 94 2.37 -1.40 8.21
C ALA A 94 1.40 -0.87 7.14
N THR A 95 0.16 -1.32 7.25
CA THR A 95 -0.98 -0.89 6.42
C THR A 95 -1.76 0.24 7.08
N MET A 96 -2.70 0.85 6.35
CA MET A 96 -3.61 1.87 6.90
C MET A 96 -4.37 1.37 8.14
N PRO A 97 -5.06 0.20 8.12
CA PRO A 97 -5.76 -0.30 9.31
C PRO A 97 -4.84 -0.50 10.52
N GLU A 98 -3.64 -1.04 10.29
CA GLU A 98 -2.70 -1.39 11.37
C GLU A 98 -2.09 -0.15 12.00
N LEU A 99 -1.73 0.86 11.19
CA LEU A 99 -1.17 2.10 11.69
C LEU A 99 -2.23 2.95 12.43
N ILE A 100 -3.49 2.95 11.97
CA ILE A 100 -4.62 3.51 12.72
C ILE A 100 -4.75 2.81 14.08
N ALA A 101 -4.75 1.48 14.11
CA ALA A 101 -4.86 0.72 15.36
C ALA A 101 -3.66 0.96 16.30
N ALA A 102 -2.45 1.11 15.76
CA ALA A 102 -1.25 1.40 16.53
C ALA A 102 -1.29 2.78 17.17
N ARG A 103 -1.73 3.81 16.42
CA ARG A 103 -1.93 5.16 16.94
C ARG A 103 -2.85 5.21 18.15
N LEU A 104 -3.93 4.43 18.14
CA LEU A 104 -4.88 4.37 19.26
C LEU A 104 -4.33 3.73 20.54
N LYS A 105 -3.18 3.05 20.47
CA LYS A 105 -2.54 2.38 21.61
C LYS A 105 -1.35 3.14 22.19
N VAL A 106 -0.92 4.22 21.55
CA VAL A 106 0.23 5.03 21.96
C VAL A 106 -0.23 6.44 22.32
N ASP A 107 0.57 7.13 23.13
CA ASP A 107 0.29 8.52 23.50
C ASP A 107 0.53 9.49 22.34
N GLU A 108 -0.05 10.68 22.43
CA GLU A 108 0.03 11.73 21.39
C GLU A 108 1.46 12.17 21.05
N ASN A 109 2.45 11.98 21.93
CA ASN A 109 3.84 12.35 21.67
C ASN A 109 4.63 11.24 20.96
N HIS A 110 4.05 10.06 20.79
CA HIS A 110 4.67 8.95 20.06
C HIS A 110 4.89 9.32 18.58
N ASP A 111 5.95 8.80 17.96
CA ASP A 111 6.34 9.06 16.57
C ASP A 111 5.16 8.91 15.59
N PHE A 112 4.32 7.89 15.82
CA PHE A 112 3.13 7.63 15.02
C PHE A 112 2.14 8.81 14.96
N TRP A 113 2.02 9.61 16.02
CA TRP A 113 1.19 10.83 16.04
C TRP A 113 1.95 12.09 15.62
N GLN A 114 3.27 12.09 15.72
CA GLN A 114 4.11 13.25 15.40
C GLN A 114 4.53 13.32 13.93
N ASN A 115 4.29 12.25 13.15
CA ASN A 115 4.76 12.11 11.78
C ASN A 115 3.70 11.51 10.84
N TRP A 116 3.68 11.99 9.58
CA TRP A 116 2.89 11.40 8.51
C TRP A 116 3.58 10.13 8.01
N TYR A 117 2.83 9.15 7.52
CA TYR A 117 3.40 7.92 6.97
C TYR A 117 2.80 7.58 5.63
N THR A 118 3.62 7.06 4.74
CA THR A 118 3.15 6.23 3.63
C THR A 118 2.86 4.84 4.18
N VAL A 119 1.71 4.28 3.85
CA VAL A 119 1.29 2.96 4.32
C VAL A 119 1.34 1.95 3.19
N HIS A 120 1.52 0.66 3.52
CA HIS A 120 1.50 -0.44 2.55
C HIS A 120 0.06 -0.80 2.15
N THR A 121 -0.74 0.23 1.90
CA THR A 121 -2.10 0.16 1.38
C THR A 121 -2.14 0.95 0.07
N GLU A 122 -2.75 0.36 -0.96
CA GLU A 122 -2.87 0.97 -2.28
C GLU A 122 -4.32 1.06 -2.75
N GLU A 123 -4.61 2.08 -3.56
CA GLU A 123 -5.85 2.23 -4.31
C GLU A 123 -5.61 1.94 -5.78
N ASN A 124 -6.36 0.99 -6.33
CA ASN A 124 -6.27 0.59 -7.73
C ASN A 124 -7.63 0.76 -8.41
N ILE A 125 -7.67 1.51 -9.51
CA ILE A 125 -8.88 1.67 -10.32
C ILE A 125 -8.70 1.01 -11.69
N GLY A 126 -9.79 0.50 -12.24
CA GLY A 126 -9.80 -0.17 -13.54
C GLY A 126 -11.20 -0.70 -13.88
N ILE A 127 -11.33 -1.41 -15.01
CA ILE A 127 -12.61 -1.97 -15.46
C ILE A 127 -12.72 -3.45 -15.10
N ASP A 128 -13.81 -3.86 -14.46
CA ASP A 128 -14.14 -5.29 -14.29
C ASP A 128 -14.75 -5.85 -15.58
N SER A 129 -13.87 -6.22 -16.52
CA SER A 129 -14.26 -6.72 -17.84
C SER A 129 -15.08 -8.03 -17.82
N LYS A 130 -15.04 -8.77 -16.71
CA LYS A 130 -15.70 -10.07 -16.54
C LYS A 130 -16.93 -10.01 -15.62
N GLY A 131 -17.14 -8.94 -14.86
CA GLY A 131 -18.23 -8.82 -13.90
C GLY A 131 -18.10 -9.79 -12.72
N ARG A 132 -16.89 -9.93 -12.18
CA ARG A 132 -16.57 -10.83 -11.05
C ARG A 132 -17.21 -10.37 -9.75
N PHE A 133 -17.18 -9.05 -9.53
CA PHE A 133 -17.73 -8.46 -8.32
C PHE A 133 -19.07 -7.80 -8.63
N TYR A 134 -19.12 -6.85 -9.54
CA TYR A 134 -20.35 -6.13 -9.81
C TYR A 134 -20.81 -6.39 -11.25
N SER A 135 -21.24 -5.37 -11.98
CA SER A 135 -21.69 -5.53 -13.36
C SER A 135 -20.49 -5.63 -14.30
N ARG A 136 -20.65 -6.37 -15.40
CA ARG A 136 -19.61 -6.46 -16.43
C ARG A 136 -19.35 -5.08 -17.05
N GLY A 137 -18.06 -4.73 -17.18
CA GLY A 137 -17.64 -3.45 -17.74
C GLY A 137 -17.74 -2.29 -16.75
N GLU A 138 -18.09 -2.55 -15.49
CA GLU A 138 -18.23 -1.52 -14.47
C GLU A 138 -16.84 -1.07 -13.96
N PRO A 139 -16.57 0.24 -13.88
CA PRO A 139 -15.40 0.80 -13.21
C PRO A 139 -15.34 0.43 -11.74
N MET A 140 -14.23 -0.15 -11.29
CA MET A 140 -14.01 -0.61 -9.92
C MET A 140 -12.87 0.13 -9.24
N LEU A 141 -12.98 0.25 -7.92
CA LEU A 141 -11.88 0.56 -7.02
C LEU A 141 -11.57 -0.70 -6.19
N VAL A 142 -10.29 -1.05 -6.11
CA VAL A 142 -9.75 -2.09 -5.23
C VAL A 142 -8.75 -1.43 -4.27
N VAL A 143 -9.09 -1.39 -2.99
CA VAL A 143 -8.16 -0.97 -1.92
C VAL A 143 -7.44 -2.22 -1.43
N VAL A 144 -6.13 -2.33 -1.64
CA VAL A 144 -5.33 -3.49 -1.20
C VAL A 144 -4.49 -3.11 0.01
N ASN A 145 -4.63 -3.85 1.10
CA ASN A 145 -3.79 -3.76 2.29
C ASN A 145 -2.69 -4.83 2.20
N GLY A 146 -1.47 -4.49 2.62
CA GLY A 146 -0.33 -5.41 2.73
C GLY A 146 0.41 -5.66 1.42
N GLY A 147 0.30 -4.73 0.46
CA GLY A 147 0.99 -4.78 -0.84
C GLY A 147 0.27 -5.57 -1.92
N GLY A 148 -0.02 -4.91 -3.05
CA GLY A 148 -0.66 -5.48 -4.23
C GLY A 148 0.19 -5.35 -5.49
N ILE A 149 -0.28 -4.59 -6.47
CA ILE A 149 0.43 -4.37 -7.75
C ILE A 149 1.68 -3.48 -7.54
N LEU A 150 1.62 -2.53 -6.61
CA LEU A 150 2.66 -1.51 -6.42
C LEU A 150 3.85 -2.02 -5.59
N THR A 151 4.61 -2.96 -6.16
CA THR A 151 5.92 -3.31 -5.62
C THR A 151 6.93 -2.16 -5.80
N PRO A 152 8.02 -2.09 -5.01
CA PRO A 152 9.07 -1.10 -5.24
C PRO A 152 9.56 -1.04 -6.67
N GLU A 153 9.78 -2.20 -7.30
CA GLU A 153 10.23 -2.32 -8.68
C GLU A 153 9.18 -1.76 -9.65
N ARG A 154 7.89 -2.05 -9.41
CA ARG A 154 6.80 -1.58 -10.26
C ARG A 154 6.62 -0.07 -10.19
N ILE A 155 6.72 0.51 -8.99
CA ILE A 155 6.69 1.97 -8.78
C ILE A 155 7.91 2.62 -9.44
N MET A 156 9.10 2.05 -9.25
CA MET A 156 10.34 2.58 -9.85
C MET A 156 10.27 2.59 -11.38
N LYS A 157 9.77 1.50 -11.97
CA LYS A 157 9.54 1.40 -13.42
C LYS A 157 8.56 2.48 -13.90
N ALA A 158 7.49 2.74 -13.13
CA ALA A 158 6.51 3.76 -13.46
C ALA A 158 7.08 5.19 -13.47
N TYR A 159 8.10 5.48 -12.65
CA TYR A 159 8.80 6.77 -12.71
C TYR A 159 9.56 6.95 -14.04
N ASP A 160 10.08 5.86 -14.62
CA ASP A 160 10.75 5.88 -15.93
C ASP A 160 9.75 5.94 -17.09
N GLU A 161 8.62 5.23 -16.98
CA GLU A 161 7.55 5.22 -17.98
C GLU A 161 6.70 6.52 -17.94
N GLY A 162 6.71 7.22 -16.82
CA GLY A 162 5.91 8.41 -16.55
C GLY A 162 4.59 8.08 -15.84
N LEU A 163 4.25 8.87 -14.81
CA LEU A 163 2.99 8.69 -14.08
C LEU A 163 1.82 9.41 -14.76
N ILE A 164 0.65 8.78 -14.72
CA ILE A 164 -0.61 9.43 -15.11
C ILE A 164 -1.17 10.19 -13.91
N LYS A 165 -1.12 11.52 -13.97
CA LYS A 165 -1.59 12.42 -12.89
C LYS A 165 -1.04 12.04 -11.50
N GLY A 166 0.18 11.50 -11.41
CA GLY A 166 0.78 11.05 -10.15
C GLY A 166 0.37 9.65 -9.67
N SER A 167 -0.20 8.82 -10.54
CA SER A 167 -0.46 7.39 -10.29
C SER A 167 0.32 6.51 -11.27
N VAL A 168 0.64 5.30 -10.86
CA VAL A 168 1.20 4.29 -11.77
C VAL A 168 0.11 3.88 -12.75
N LYS A 169 0.41 3.95 -14.05
CA LYS A 169 -0.44 3.37 -15.10
C LYS A 169 -0.19 1.87 -15.17
N TYR A 170 -1.24 1.06 -15.12
CA TYR A 170 -1.16 -0.38 -15.26
C TYR A 170 -1.50 -0.85 -16.67
N HIS A 171 -1.02 -2.05 -17.01
CA HIS A 171 -1.57 -2.87 -18.06
C HIS A 171 -2.94 -3.43 -17.64
N TYR A 172 -3.78 -3.77 -18.61
CA TYR A 172 -5.10 -4.33 -18.33
C TYR A 172 -5.01 -5.68 -17.61
N GLU A 173 -3.98 -6.46 -17.92
CA GLU A 173 -3.68 -7.75 -17.34
C GLU A 173 -3.37 -7.62 -15.84
N GLU A 174 -2.53 -6.65 -15.44
CA GLU A 174 -2.18 -6.41 -14.03
C GLU A 174 -3.43 -6.16 -13.18
N PHE A 175 -4.37 -5.35 -13.66
CA PHE A 175 -5.62 -5.08 -12.95
C PHE A 175 -6.59 -6.27 -12.98
N ASN A 176 -6.66 -7.00 -14.10
CA ASN A 176 -7.51 -8.19 -14.19
C ASN A 176 -7.02 -9.33 -13.30
N ASP A 177 -5.70 -9.50 -13.18
CA ASP A 177 -5.08 -10.46 -12.27
C ASP A 177 -5.32 -10.08 -10.81
N LEU A 178 -5.21 -8.79 -10.47
CA LEU A 178 -5.61 -8.30 -9.15
C LEU A 178 -7.07 -8.67 -8.85
N LEU A 179 -8.01 -8.49 -9.79
CA LEU A 179 -9.41 -8.90 -9.62
C LEU A 179 -9.60 -10.43 -9.51
N ASP A 180 -8.64 -11.23 -9.97
CA ASP A 180 -8.57 -12.68 -9.72
C ASP A 180 -7.84 -13.01 -8.40
N GLY A 181 -7.48 -11.98 -7.62
CA GLY A 181 -6.75 -12.10 -6.36
C GLY A 181 -5.27 -12.42 -6.53
N LYS A 182 -4.72 -12.36 -7.74
CA LYS A 182 -3.32 -12.72 -8.04
C LYS A 182 -2.42 -11.49 -8.00
N LEU A 183 -1.23 -11.65 -7.44
CA LEU A 183 -0.26 -10.56 -7.29
C LEU A 183 1.03 -10.82 -8.09
N PRO A 184 1.82 -9.76 -8.39
CA PRO A 184 3.05 -9.88 -9.19
C PRO A 184 4.11 -10.79 -8.57
N ASP A 185 4.10 -10.96 -7.24
CA ASP A 185 5.01 -11.84 -6.51
C ASP A 185 4.61 -13.34 -6.60
N GLY A 186 3.56 -13.66 -7.37
CA GLY A 186 3.02 -15.01 -7.53
C GLY A 186 2.14 -15.47 -6.37
N THR A 187 1.92 -14.63 -5.35
CA THR A 187 0.99 -14.92 -4.26
C THR A 187 -0.44 -14.50 -4.60
N SER A 188 -1.37 -14.87 -3.71
CA SER A 188 -2.78 -14.50 -3.85
C SER A 188 -3.32 -13.84 -2.57
N ILE A 189 -4.29 -12.95 -2.75
CA ILE A 189 -5.03 -12.27 -1.68
C ILE A 189 -6.52 -12.57 -1.76
N GLU A 190 -7.17 -12.50 -0.60
CA GLU A 190 -8.62 -12.51 -0.53
C GLU A 190 -9.18 -11.12 -0.85
N LEU A 191 -10.21 -11.09 -1.69
CA LEU A 191 -10.92 -9.87 -2.06
C LEU A 191 -12.33 -9.89 -1.47
N TYR A 192 -12.64 -8.87 -0.67
CA TYR A 192 -13.92 -8.69 -0.01
C TYR A 192 -14.70 -7.57 -0.69
N ARG A 193 -16.02 -7.74 -0.86
CA ARG A 193 -16.85 -6.62 -1.31
C ARG A 193 -16.99 -5.62 -0.18
N PHE A 194 -17.10 -4.34 -0.53
CA PHE A 194 -17.30 -3.27 0.45
C PHE A 194 -18.43 -3.54 1.47
N ARG A 195 -19.54 -4.14 1.02
CA ARG A 195 -20.67 -4.48 1.90
C ARG A 195 -20.32 -5.47 3.00
N GLU A 196 -19.32 -6.33 2.78
CA GLU A 196 -18.86 -7.32 3.75
C GLU A 196 -17.99 -6.61 4.80
N ILE A 197 -17.05 -5.79 4.34
CA ILE A 197 -16.19 -4.97 5.20
C ILE A 197 -17.01 -4.00 6.06
N LYS A 198 -18.02 -3.34 5.48
CA LYS A 198 -18.91 -2.43 6.21
C LYS A 198 -19.74 -3.13 7.30
N LYS A 199 -20.09 -4.41 7.12
CA LYS A 199 -20.79 -5.20 8.14
C LYS A 199 -19.88 -5.59 9.31
N GLY A 200 -18.57 -5.47 9.14
CA GLY A 200 -17.56 -5.95 10.08
C GLY A 200 -17.16 -7.38 9.76
N ILE A 201 -15.89 -7.57 9.39
CA ILE A 201 -15.26 -8.89 9.29
C ILE A 201 -14.15 -8.92 10.33
N SER A 202 -14.23 -9.88 11.25
CA SER A 202 -13.17 -10.09 12.24
C SER A 202 -12.00 -10.86 11.62
N ASN A 203 -10.79 -10.64 12.14
CA ASN A 203 -9.60 -11.42 11.80
C ASN A 203 -9.19 -11.36 10.31
N LEU A 204 -9.37 -10.19 9.69
CA LEU A 204 -8.81 -9.91 8.36
C LEU A 204 -7.29 -10.21 8.37
N PRO A 205 -6.78 -10.87 7.32
CA PRO A 205 -5.33 -11.11 7.20
C PRO A 205 -4.58 -9.77 7.03
N HIS A 206 -3.26 -9.78 7.20
CA HIS A 206 -2.41 -8.63 6.83
C HIS A 206 -2.64 -8.20 5.37
N ARG A 207 -2.70 -9.17 4.46
CA ARG A 207 -2.89 -8.97 3.02
C ARG A 207 -4.32 -9.29 2.58
N PHE A 208 -5.08 -8.30 2.18
CA PHE A 208 -6.44 -8.45 1.62
C PHE A 208 -6.81 -7.24 0.76
N GLY A 209 -7.82 -7.40 -0.08
CA GLY A 209 -8.40 -6.29 -0.85
C GLY A 209 -9.87 -6.03 -0.53
N VAL A 210 -10.29 -4.77 -0.69
CA VAL A 210 -11.68 -4.32 -0.60
C VAL A 210 -12.10 -3.80 -1.96
N VAL A 211 -13.14 -4.40 -2.54
CA VAL A 211 -13.66 -4.06 -3.88
C VAL A 211 -14.96 -3.29 -3.76
N MET A 212 -15.07 -2.16 -4.46
CA MET A 212 -16.29 -1.38 -4.57
C MET A 212 -16.48 -0.77 -5.97
N PRO A 213 -17.71 -0.41 -6.37
CA PRO A 213 -17.94 0.39 -7.56
C PRO A 213 -17.15 1.68 -7.47
N TYR A 214 -16.43 2.02 -8.52
CA TYR A 214 -15.61 3.23 -8.50
C TYR A 214 -16.47 4.49 -8.31
N SER A 215 -17.68 4.49 -8.87
CA SER A 215 -18.67 5.56 -8.67
C SER A 215 -19.02 5.79 -7.19
N MET A 216 -19.03 4.74 -6.36
CA MET A 216 -19.26 4.86 -4.92
C MET A 216 -18.16 5.69 -4.25
N ALA A 217 -16.91 5.49 -4.66
CA ALA A 217 -15.77 6.26 -4.17
C ALA A 217 -15.67 7.65 -4.82
N GLN A 218 -16.00 7.79 -6.10
CA GLN A 218 -16.00 9.09 -6.79
C GLN A 218 -16.99 10.08 -6.18
N ASN A 219 -18.14 9.59 -5.73
CA ASN A 219 -19.20 10.41 -5.17
C ASN A 219 -18.96 10.80 -3.70
N THR A 220 -17.88 10.33 -3.07
CA THR A 220 -17.52 10.81 -1.74
C THR A 220 -16.91 12.20 -1.83
N LYS A 221 -17.15 13.03 -0.80
CA LYS A 221 -16.42 14.28 -0.64
C LYS A 221 -14.93 13.97 -0.45
N SER A 222 -14.07 14.71 -1.14
CA SER A 222 -12.63 14.77 -0.89
C SER A 222 -12.32 16.06 -0.14
N GLY A 223 -11.75 15.97 1.06
CA GLY A 223 -11.45 17.10 1.91
C GLY A 223 -11.77 16.81 3.36
N TYR A 224 -12.22 17.82 4.10
CA TYR A 224 -12.59 17.67 5.50
C TYR A 224 -13.99 17.14 5.70
N HIS A 225 -14.16 16.31 6.74
CA HIS A 225 -15.43 15.71 7.12
C HIS A 225 -15.71 15.94 8.61
N LYS A 226 -16.97 16.21 8.94
CA LYS A 226 -17.48 16.07 10.32
C LYS A 226 -17.73 14.60 10.64
N LYS A 227 -17.83 14.25 11.92
CA LYS A 227 -17.93 12.87 12.44
C LYS A 227 -18.84 11.96 11.62
N LYS A 228 -20.11 12.35 11.47
CA LYS A 228 -21.09 11.53 10.76
C LYS A 228 -20.67 11.24 9.32
N GLU A 229 -20.25 12.28 8.59
CA GLU A 229 -19.80 12.15 7.21
C GLU A 229 -18.56 11.25 7.11
N PHE A 230 -17.60 11.40 8.03
CA PHE A 230 -16.38 10.59 8.06
C PHE A 230 -16.70 9.11 8.32
N MET A 231 -17.52 8.83 9.32
CA MET A 231 -17.89 7.47 9.73
C MET A 231 -18.75 6.74 8.68
N GLU A 232 -19.56 7.47 7.90
CA GLU A 232 -20.41 6.90 6.86
C GLU A 232 -19.72 6.86 5.48
N ASN A 233 -18.55 7.49 5.33
CA ASN A 233 -17.83 7.58 4.06
C ASN A 233 -17.32 6.18 3.62
N PRO A 234 -17.80 5.65 2.49
CA PRO A 234 -17.42 4.31 2.04
C PRO A 234 -15.93 4.17 1.73
N LEU A 235 -15.26 5.25 1.29
CA LEU A 235 -13.83 5.24 1.03
C LEU A 235 -13.03 5.15 2.33
N VAL A 236 -13.42 5.92 3.36
CA VAL A 236 -12.80 5.86 4.70
C VAL A 236 -12.89 4.44 5.27
N ILE A 237 -14.09 3.84 5.23
CA ILE A 237 -14.31 2.46 5.71
C ILE A 237 -13.42 1.45 4.96
N ALA A 238 -13.30 1.57 3.64
CA ALA A 238 -12.46 0.65 2.88
C ALA A 238 -10.96 0.83 3.16
N ARG A 239 -10.49 2.09 3.28
CA ARG A 239 -9.10 2.42 3.62
C ARG A 239 -8.73 1.91 5.02
N ALA A 240 -9.62 2.07 5.99
CA ALA A 240 -9.41 1.58 7.35
C ALA A 240 -9.65 0.07 7.51
N GLY A 241 -10.01 -0.64 6.45
CA GLY A 241 -10.23 -2.09 6.50
C GLY A 241 -11.48 -2.50 7.28
N GLY A 242 -12.41 -1.57 7.51
CA GLY A 242 -13.60 -1.81 8.32
C GLY A 242 -14.03 -0.58 9.10
N ILE A 243 -15.04 -0.78 9.96
CA ILE A 243 -15.51 0.23 10.90
C ILE A 243 -14.80 0.16 12.25
N GLU A 244 -14.04 -0.92 12.48
CA GLU A 244 -13.25 -1.09 13.69
C GLU A 244 -12.23 0.04 13.80
N ASN A 245 -12.06 0.60 14.99
CA ASN A 245 -11.17 1.73 15.31
C ASN A 245 -11.52 3.08 14.67
N LEU A 246 -12.43 3.17 13.69
CA LEU A 246 -12.71 4.43 12.99
C LEU A 246 -13.22 5.56 13.91
N GLU A 247 -14.14 5.25 14.83
CA GLU A 247 -14.70 6.27 15.72
C GLU A 247 -13.64 6.80 16.69
N SER A 248 -12.91 5.89 17.34
CA SER A 248 -11.81 6.25 18.24
C SER A 248 -10.73 7.05 17.50
N TYR A 249 -10.40 6.64 16.27
CA TYR A 249 -9.44 7.34 15.44
C TYR A 249 -9.91 8.76 15.12
N TYR A 250 -11.17 8.91 14.71
CA TYR A 250 -11.74 10.21 14.45
C TYR A 250 -11.70 11.12 15.68
N GLU A 251 -12.07 10.61 16.86
CA GLU A 251 -12.07 11.41 18.09
C GLU A 251 -10.67 11.90 18.48
N MET A 252 -9.64 11.11 18.22
CA MET A 252 -8.25 11.49 18.49
C MET A 252 -7.63 12.38 17.41
N ALA A 253 -7.93 12.15 16.14
CA ALA A 253 -7.25 12.81 15.02
C ALA A 253 -7.92 14.11 14.55
N LYS A 254 -9.19 14.36 14.93
CA LYS A 254 -9.92 15.55 14.48
C LYS A 254 -9.28 16.85 14.97
N ALA A 255 -9.43 17.90 14.16
CA ALA A 255 -9.16 19.27 14.56
C ALA A 255 -10.09 19.73 15.69
N SER A 256 -9.75 20.86 16.32
CA SER A 256 -10.53 21.46 17.40
C SER A 256 -11.97 21.83 17.01
N ASP A 257 -12.22 22.07 15.72
CA ASP A 257 -13.55 22.35 15.18
C ASP A 257 -14.34 21.07 14.80
N GLY A 258 -13.75 19.90 15.02
CA GLY A 258 -14.32 18.60 14.70
C GLY A 258 -14.18 18.18 13.24
N GLU A 259 -13.23 18.72 12.49
CA GLU A 259 -12.94 18.26 11.12
C GLU A 259 -11.81 17.22 11.08
N LEU A 260 -11.93 16.25 10.17
CA LEU A 260 -10.86 15.32 9.83
C LEU A 260 -10.82 15.09 8.31
N GLY A 261 -9.61 15.08 7.76
CA GLY A 261 -9.33 14.92 6.35
C GLY A 261 -9.54 13.49 5.82
N ASN A 262 -10.15 13.41 4.64
CA ASN A 262 -10.10 12.25 3.77
C ASN A 262 -9.99 12.73 2.31
N TYR A 263 -8.80 12.58 1.71
CA TYR A 263 -8.47 13.17 0.40
C TYR A 263 -8.36 12.12 -0.70
N HIS A 264 -8.89 12.46 -1.88
CA HIS A 264 -8.75 11.66 -3.09
C HIS A 264 -8.87 12.50 -4.39
N PRO A 265 -8.10 12.21 -5.45
CA PRO A 265 -8.13 12.94 -6.71
C PRO A 265 -9.12 12.36 -7.75
N PHE A 266 -10.18 11.67 -7.31
CA PHE A 266 -11.01 10.83 -8.19
C PHE A 266 -11.82 11.59 -9.26
N GLU A 267 -12.20 12.84 -9.04
CA GLU A 267 -12.97 13.64 -10.01
C GLU A 267 -12.28 13.73 -11.39
N ARG A 268 -10.95 13.63 -11.42
CA ARG A 268 -10.15 13.80 -12.64
C ARG A 268 -9.55 12.49 -13.14
N ARG A 269 -10.07 11.33 -12.74
CA ARG A 269 -9.48 10.02 -13.06
C ARG A 269 -10.42 9.21 -13.94
N ASP A 270 -9.82 8.58 -14.94
CA ASP A 270 -10.52 7.67 -15.85
C ASP A 270 -10.08 6.24 -15.54
N ALA A 271 -11.03 5.40 -15.14
CA ALA A 271 -10.81 3.99 -14.86
C ALA A 271 -10.65 3.13 -16.14
N SER A 272 -10.96 3.68 -17.33
CA SER A 272 -10.68 3.01 -18.61
C SER A 272 -9.18 2.78 -18.82
N THR A 273 -8.34 3.61 -18.18
CA THR A 273 -6.90 3.40 -18.03
C THR A 273 -6.63 2.92 -16.60
N PRO A 274 -6.38 1.62 -16.39
CA PRO A 274 -6.09 1.10 -15.07
C PRO A 274 -4.89 1.79 -14.44
N GLN A 275 -5.01 2.16 -13.17
CA GLN A 275 -3.98 2.93 -12.47
C GLN A 275 -4.11 2.80 -10.96
N GLY A 276 -3.02 3.05 -10.24
CA GLY A 276 -3.07 3.07 -8.78
C GLY A 276 -1.97 3.86 -8.09
N ARG A 277 -2.09 3.94 -6.78
CA ARG A 277 -1.22 4.70 -5.87
C ARG A 277 -1.23 4.09 -4.48
N VAL A 278 -0.15 4.30 -3.73
CA VAL A 278 -0.13 4.04 -2.29
C VAL A 278 -0.82 5.17 -1.52
N LEU A 279 -1.20 4.89 -0.28
CA LEU A 279 -1.88 5.83 0.60
C LEU A 279 -0.96 6.40 1.66
N PHE A 280 -1.41 7.49 2.28
CA PHE A 280 -0.74 8.21 3.35
C PHE A 280 -1.69 8.41 4.53
N LEU A 281 -1.13 8.36 5.73
CA LEU A 281 -1.80 8.70 6.99
C LEU A 281 -1.08 9.91 7.58
N ASP A 282 -1.73 11.07 7.60
CA ASP A 282 -1.12 12.32 8.04
C ASP A 282 -0.95 12.38 9.56
N TYR A 283 -0.08 13.25 10.09
CA TYR A 283 0.17 13.39 11.54
C TYR A 283 -0.88 14.22 12.27
N ASP A 284 -1.54 15.12 11.56
CA ASP A 284 -2.55 16.01 12.12
C ASP A 284 -3.96 15.67 11.54
N PHE A 285 -4.82 16.68 11.53
CA PHE A 285 -6.20 16.57 11.04
C PHE A 285 -6.32 16.43 9.51
N TYR A 286 -5.22 16.30 8.74
CA TYR A 286 -5.26 15.92 7.32
C TYR A 286 -5.47 14.42 7.07
N GLY A 287 -5.49 13.59 8.13
CA GLY A 287 -6.18 12.29 8.14
C GLY A 287 -5.74 11.28 7.09
N LEU A 288 -6.69 10.76 6.29
CA LEU A 288 -6.43 9.69 5.31
C LEU A 288 -6.26 10.28 3.92
N ASP A 289 -5.09 10.11 3.31
CA ASP A 289 -4.77 10.73 2.02
C ASP A 289 -4.41 9.71 0.93
N GLY A 290 -5.05 9.87 -0.23
CA GLY A 290 -4.72 9.19 -1.47
C GLY A 290 -4.11 10.16 -2.49
N CYS A 291 -2.96 10.75 -2.15
CA CYS A 291 -2.25 11.71 -3.00
C CYS A 291 -1.28 11.07 -4.01
N ILE A 292 -0.48 11.92 -4.65
CA ILE A 292 0.42 11.59 -5.77
C ILE A 292 1.69 10.84 -5.31
N LEU A 293 2.22 9.97 -6.19
CA LEU A 293 3.44 9.19 -5.96
C LEU A 293 4.76 9.96 -6.14
N TYR A 294 4.72 11.22 -6.59
CA TYR A 294 5.91 12.09 -6.67
C TYR A 294 6.20 12.73 -5.31
N ASN A 295 6.47 11.90 -4.31
CA ASN A 295 6.56 12.35 -2.93
C ASN A 295 7.72 11.65 -2.20
N TYR A 296 7.99 12.13 -1.00
CA TYR A 296 8.79 11.44 -0.01
C TYR A 296 8.07 10.15 0.41
N GLY A 297 8.83 9.14 0.81
CA GLY A 297 8.30 7.91 1.37
C GLY A 297 8.58 7.85 2.86
N ARG A 298 7.62 7.42 3.67
CA ARG A 298 7.85 7.07 5.07
C ARG A 298 7.07 5.83 5.48
N PHE A 299 7.70 4.66 5.46
CA PHE A 299 7.07 3.38 5.81
C PHE A 299 7.55 2.86 7.17
N VAL A 300 6.74 2.03 7.83
CA VAL A 300 7.15 1.31 9.04
C VAL A 300 7.23 -0.18 8.73
N GLY A 301 8.43 -0.75 8.83
CA GLY A 301 8.67 -2.18 8.67
C GLY A 301 8.84 -2.87 10.03
N VAL A 302 8.34 -4.09 10.16
CA VAL A 302 8.47 -4.93 11.37
C VAL A 302 9.16 -6.22 10.98
N CYS A 303 10.32 -6.50 11.59
CA CYS A 303 11.03 -7.75 11.40
C CYS A 303 10.60 -8.79 12.45
N ARG A 304 10.31 -10.03 12.02
CA ARG A 304 10.01 -11.15 12.91
C ARG A 304 10.99 -12.29 12.71
N GLY A 305 12.23 -12.06 13.16
CA GLY A 305 13.25 -13.10 13.30
C GLY A 305 13.41 -13.52 14.76
N SER A 306 13.73 -14.80 14.98
CA SER A 306 14.10 -15.37 16.29
C SER A 306 15.26 -14.65 16.99
N GLU A 307 16.03 -13.82 16.28
CA GLU A 307 17.16 -13.05 16.82
C GLU A 307 16.77 -11.76 17.56
N VAL A 308 15.55 -11.22 17.37
CA VAL A 308 15.13 -10.00 18.09
C VAL A 308 14.56 -10.35 19.48
N ARG A 309 13.96 -11.53 19.62
CA ARG A 309 13.38 -11.98 20.91
C ARG A 309 14.41 -12.29 21.99
N SER A 310 15.70 -12.42 21.64
CA SER A 310 16.77 -12.64 22.62
C SER A 310 17.38 -11.35 23.19
N LYS A 311 17.00 -10.16 22.69
CA LYS A 311 17.51 -8.88 23.20
C LYS A 311 16.59 -8.16 24.20
N GLY A 312 15.44 -8.75 24.54
CA GLY A 312 14.48 -8.21 25.52
C GLY A 312 14.42 -9.00 26.84
N SER A 313 15.42 -9.82 27.14
CA SER A 313 15.47 -10.62 28.37
C SER A 313 16.85 -10.50 29.02
N VAL A 314 17.08 -9.36 29.70
CA VAL A 314 18.06 -9.25 30.79
C VAL A 314 17.41 -8.44 31.90
#